data_AF-S7Q9C2-F1
#
_entry.id   AF-S7Q9C2-F1
#
_cell.length_a   1.000
_cell.length_b   1.000
_cell.length_c   1.000
_cell.angle_alpha   90.00
_cell.angle_beta   90.00
_cell.angle_gamma   90.00
#
_symmetry.space_group_name_H-M   'P 1'
#
loop_
_entity.id
_entity.type
_entity.pdbx_description
1 polymer ?
#
loop_
_entity_poly.entity_id
_entity_poly.type
_entity_poly.pdbx_seq_one_letter_code
_entity_poly.pdbx_strand_id
1 'polypeptide(L)'
;MFDVNNYKGRYSNGDAEKLKMYHSLHGNDWKKIGGLVARSSLSVALKFSQISCERNHGAWSKTETQRLIKAVEEVILKTMSPQDLEEVDSRLQENPEGCLSIVREKLYKGISWVEVEAKVETRNWMQCKSKWTEILTKRMTNGRDVYRGVNALQAKINLIERLYEINVEDANEIDWEDLAGTIGDVPPSYVQAKFYKLKATCVPSWQRKTFPEIIDHLYETSLPLLKEKLKKKVEKRGAAPPPAAPRRVFLFRDIFHCDDDSDDDGGGGQS
;
A
#
# COMPACT_ATOMS: atom_id res chain seq x y z
N MET A 1 -25.07 -18.51 10.60
CA MET A 1 -26.13 -18.06 11.52
C MET A 1 -26.47 -16.62 11.16
N PHE A 2 -27.72 -16.32 10.80
CA PHE A 2 -28.14 -14.97 10.40
C PHE A 2 -28.36 -14.11 11.64
N ASP A 3 -27.61 -13.02 11.77
CA ASP A 3 -27.84 -11.99 12.79
C ASP A 3 -28.73 -10.90 12.20
N VAL A 4 -29.91 -10.68 12.80
CA VAL A 4 -30.91 -9.66 12.40
C VAL A 4 -30.34 -8.24 12.45
N ASN A 5 -29.24 -8.05 13.19
CA ASN A 5 -28.54 -6.79 13.32
C ASN A 5 -27.38 -6.59 12.33
N ASN A 6 -27.18 -7.52 11.39
CA ASN A 6 -26.31 -7.29 10.23
C ASN A 6 -27.03 -6.43 9.16
N TYR A 7 -26.26 -5.85 8.23
CA TYR A 7 -26.76 -5.09 7.06
C TYR A 7 -27.45 -3.74 7.35
N LYS A 8 -27.19 -3.11 8.50
CA LYS A 8 -27.75 -1.79 8.88
C LYS A 8 -27.09 -0.57 8.19
N GLY A 9 -26.35 -0.78 7.10
CA GLY A 9 -25.68 0.30 6.36
C GLY A 9 -24.50 0.95 7.10
N ARG A 10 -24.03 2.10 6.61
CA ARG A 10 -22.88 2.84 7.18
C ARG A 10 -23.25 3.45 8.55
N TYR A 11 -22.26 3.63 9.42
CA TYR A 11 -22.45 4.38 10.67
C TYR A 11 -22.56 5.88 10.36
N SER A 12 -23.58 6.53 10.90
CA SER A 12 -23.67 7.98 10.92
C SER A 12 -22.75 8.57 11.98
N ASN A 13 -22.52 9.90 11.95
CA ASN A 13 -21.79 10.59 13.02
C ASN A 13 -22.52 10.45 14.37
N GLY A 14 -23.86 10.48 14.38
CA GLY A 14 -24.65 10.24 15.58
C GLY A 14 -24.48 8.81 16.13
N ASP A 15 -24.34 7.81 15.25
CA ASP A 15 -24.05 6.43 15.68
C ASP A 15 -22.67 6.32 16.32
N ALA A 16 -21.68 7.05 15.79
CA ALA A 16 -20.32 7.06 16.33
C ALA A 16 -20.28 7.66 17.74
N GLU A 17 -20.98 8.76 17.98
CA GLU A 17 -21.07 9.39 19.30
C GLU A 17 -21.82 8.53 20.30
N LYS A 18 -22.96 7.94 19.90
CA LYS A 18 -23.66 6.94 20.74
C LYS A 18 -22.75 5.76 21.07
N LEU A 19 -21.94 5.31 20.12
CA LEU A 19 -21.04 4.19 20.33
C LEU A 19 -19.93 4.53 21.34
N LYS A 20 -19.34 5.73 21.28
CA LYS A 20 -18.40 6.21 22.30
C LYS A 20 -19.04 6.31 23.68
N MET A 21 -20.27 6.84 23.75
CA MET A 21 -21.03 6.96 25.00
C MET A 21 -21.36 5.59 25.60
N TYR A 22 -21.81 4.62 24.81
CA TYR A 22 -22.11 3.28 25.34
C TYR A 22 -20.85 2.52 25.72
N HIS A 23 -19.74 2.74 25.03
CA HIS A 23 -18.45 2.20 25.43
C HIS A 23 -17.97 2.76 26.78
N SER A 24 -18.11 4.08 27.02
CA SER A 24 -17.74 4.65 28.32
C SER A 24 -18.59 4.11 29.48
N LEU A 25 -19.85 3.72 29.22
CA LEU A 25 -20.76 3.15 30.21
C LEU A 25 -20.61 1.64 30.44
N HIS A 26 -20.17 0.88 29.44
CA HIS A 26 -20.21 -0.59 29.46
C HIS A 26 -18.86 -1.26 29.14
N GLY A 27 -17.82 -0.49 28.86
CA GLY A 27 -16.53 -0.99 28.42
C GLY A 27 -16.63 -1.80 27.13
N ASN A 28 -15.82 -2.84 27.00
CA ASN A 28 -15.76 -3.68 25.79
C ASN A 28 -16.89 -4.73 25.70
N ASP A 29 -18.04 -4.52 26.34
CA ASP A 29 -19.21 -5.40 26.22
C ASP A 29 -19.95 -5.17 24.89
N TRP A 30 -19.33 -5.62 23.80
CA TRP A 30 -19.83 -5.41 22.44
C TRP A 30 -21.18 -6.06 22.17
N LYS A 31 -21.53 -7.12 22.92
CA LYS A 31 -22.83 -7.77 22.81
C LYS A 31 -23.93 -6.86 23.35
N LYS A 32 -23.71 -6.27 24.53
CA LYS A 32 -24.64 -5.31 25.12
C LYS A 32 -24.73 -4.03 24.30
N ILE A 33 -23.59 -3.47 23.89
CA ILE A 33 -23.56 -2.26 23.06
C ILE A 33 -24.25 -2.51 21.71
N GLY A 34 -23.98 -3.66 21.07
CA GLY A 34 -24.65 -4.07 19.83
C GLY A 34 -26.17 -4.13 19.95
N GLY A 35 -26.68 -4.66 21.06
CA GLY A 35 -28.11 -4.63 21.37
C GLY A 35 -28.68 -3.20 21.47
N LEU A 36 -27.95 -2.29 22.11
CA LEU A 36 -28.37 -0.89 22.29
C LEU A 36 -28.37 -0.08 20.98
N VAL A 37 -27.43 -0.35 20.07
CA VAL A 37 -27.36 0.34 18.77
C VAL A 37 -28.02 -0.44 17.62
N ALA A 38 -28.70 -1.56 17.93
CA ALA A 38 -29.30 -2.48 16.97
C ALA A 38 -28.35 -2.91 15.82
N ARG A 39 -27.08 -3.15 16.16
CA ARG A 39 -26.02 -3.61 15.25
C ARG A 39 -25.30 -4.81 15.83
N SER A 40 -24.74 -5.67 14.99
CA SER A 40 -24.00 -6.83 15.47
C SER A 40 -22.79 -6.43 16.31
N SER A 41 -22.46 -7.25 17.31
CA SER A 41 -21.34 -7.01 18.23
C SER A 41 -20.01 -6.86 17.49
N LEU A 42 -19.79 -7.67 16.44
CA LEU A 42 -18.61 -7.58 15.59
C LEU A 42 -18.53 -6.23 14.86
N SER A 43 -19.63 -5.77 14.29
CA SER A 43 -19.69 -4.46 13.60
C SER A 43 -19.36 -3.33 14.55
N VAL A 44 -19.89 -3.42 15.78
CA VAL A 44 -19.66 -2.44 16.85
C VAL A 44 -18.20 -2.42 17.30
N ALA A 45 -17.60 -3.58 17.58
CA ALA A 45 -16.19 -3.68 17.99
C ALA A 45 -15.25 -3.11 16.91
N LEU A 46 -15.49 -3.48 15.65
CA LEU A 46 -14.72 -2.97 14.50
C LEU A 46 -14.92 -1.47 14.31
N LYS A 47 -16.14 -0.96 14.47
CA LYS A 47 -16.37 0.48 14.33
C LYS A 47 -15.72 1.25 15.47
N PHE A 48 -15.82 0.75 16.71
CA PHE A 48 -15.22 1.40 17.87
C PHE A 48 -13.70 1.49 17.72
N SER A 49 -13.03 0.41 17.30
CA SER A 49 -11.57 0.46 17.05
C SER A 49 -11.18 1.51 15.99
N GLN A 50 -12.08 1.86 15.07
CA GLN A 50 -11.88 2.92 14.08
C GLN A 50 -12.14 4.34 14.60
N ILE A 51 -12.87 4.53 15.70
CA ILE A 51 -13.25 5.85 16.23
C ILE A 51 -12.80 6.13 17.66
N SER A 52 -12.18 5.14 18.32
CA SER A 52 -11.81 5.19 19.74
C SER A 52 -10.76 6.25 20.06
N CYS A 53 -10.01 6.71 19.06
CA CYS A 53 -9.02 7.78 19.18
C CYS A 53 -9.35 8.90 18.20
N GLU A 54 -9.12 10.14 18.60
CA GLU A 54 -9.11 11.30 17.71
C GLU A 54 -7.98 11.13 16.71
N ARG A 55 -8.31 10.61 15.54
CA ARG A 55 -7.35 10.35 14.47
C ARG A 55 -7.49 11.43 13.41
N ASN A 56 -6.35 11.84 12.89
CA ASN A 56 -6.28 12.82 11.82
C ASN A 56 -6.84 12.24 10.52
N HIS A 57 -7.64 13.05 9.85
CA HIS A 57 -8.12 12.82 8.49
C HIS A 57 -7.49 13.85 7.55
N GLY A 58 -7.30 13.50 6.28
CA GLY A 58 -6.66 14.40 5.29
C GLY A 58 -5.16 14.19 5.16
N ALA A 59 -4.45 15.19 4.65
CA ALA A 59 -3.04 15.14 4.30
C ALA A 59 -2.15 14.82 5.52
N TRP A 60 -1.06 14.08 5.29
CA TRP A 60 -0.08 13.75 6.33
C TRP A 60 0.87 14.93 6.54
N SER A 61 1.08 15.34 7.79
CA SER A 61 2.12 16.33 8.09
C SER A 61 3.53 15.71 7.94
N LYS A 62 4.56 16.56 7.85
CA LYS A 62 5.97 16.14 7.88
C LYS A 62 6.26 15.34 9.17
N THR A 63 5.79 15.82 10.32
CA THR A 63 5.98 15.17 11.63
C THR A 63 5.26 13.83 11.74
N GLU A 64 4.04 13.69 11.20
CA GLU A 64 3.34 12.41 11.14
C GLU A 64 4.08 11.41 10.24
N THR A 65 4.58 11.89 9.10
CA THR A 65 5.33 11.06 8.15
C THR A 65 6.63 10.55 8.76
N GLN A 66 7.37 11.41 9.47
CA GLN A 66 8.58 11.02 10.21
C GLN A 66 8.28 9.99 11.31
N ARG A 67 7.22 10.20 12.10
CA ARG A 67 6.77 9.22 13.10
C ARG A 67 6.43 7.87 12.47
N LEU A 68 5.76 7.86 11.31
CA LEU A 68 5.46 6.63 10.58
C LEU A 68 6.72 5.90 10.13
N ILE A 69 7.69 6.61 9.53
CA ILE A 69 8.94 6.00 9.05
C ILE A 69 9.67 5.36 10.22
N LYS A 70 9.86 6.09 11.32
CA LYS A 70 10.53 5.60 12.54
C LYS A 70 9.78 4.42 13.17
N ALA A 71 8.45 4.49 13.25
CA ALA A 71 7.64 3.40 13.80
C ALA A 71 7.77 2.11 12.98
N VAL A 72 7.76 2.21 11.66
CA VAL A 72 7.94 1.04 10.78
C VAL A 72 9.36 0.49 10.89
N GLU A 73 10.36 1.36 10.96
CA GLU A 73 11.76 1.00 11.19
C GLU A 73 11.93 0.16 12.46
N GLU A 74 11.45 0.67 13.59
CA GLU A 74 11.53 -0.02 14.89
C GLU A 74 10.80 -1.37 14.88
N VAL A 75 9.63 -1.44 14.25
CA VAL A 75 8.86 -2.70 14.15
C VAL A 75 9.59 -3.74 13.30
N ILE A 76 10.21 -3.30 12.19
CA ILE A 76 11.00 -4.20 11.34
C ILE A 76 12.24 -4.70 12.09
N LEU A 77 13.00 -3.81 12.74
CA LEU A 77 14.20 -4.16 13.51
C LEU A 77 13.88 -5.14 14.64
N LYS A 78 12.78 -4.93 15.36
CA LYS A 78 12.30 -5.83 16.42
C LYS A 78 11.93 -7.23 15.90
N THR A 79 11.52 -7.33 14.63
CA THR A 79 11.09 -8.58 14.00
C THR A 79 12.26 -9.33 13.35
N MET A 80 13.47 -8.73 13.30
CA MET A 80 14.68 -9.41 12.83
C MET A 80 15.15 -10.44 13.85
N SER A 81 15.65 -11.59 13.36
CA SER A 81 16.15 -12.65 14.23
C SER A 81 17.47 -12.24 14.90
N PRO A 82 17.87 -12.89 16.01
CA PRO A 82 19.20 -12.66 16.62
C PRO A 82 20.36 -12.85 15.64
N GLN A 83 20.21 -13.76 14.66
CA GLN A 83 21.21 -14.02 13.61
C GLN A 83 21.28 -12.86 12.61
N ASP A 84 20.13 -12.31 12.21
CA ASP A 84 20.09 -11.11 11.37
C ASP A 84 20.70 -9.92 12.11
N LEU A 85 20.49 -9.83 13.43
CA LEU A 85 21.06 -8.79 14.28
C LEU A 85 22.59 -8.93 14.45
N GLU A 86 23.13 -10.14 14.58
CA GLU A 86 24.58 -10.40 14.64
C GLU A 86 25.30 -10.10 13.31
N GLU A 87 24.69 -10.42 12.16
CA GLU A 87 25.22 -10.06 10.83
C GLU A 87 25.22 -8.53 10.64
N VAL A 88 24.17 -7.87 11.14
CA VAL A 88 24.02 -6.42 11.19
C VAL A 88 25.09 -5.78 12.08
N ASP A 89 25.32 -6.28 13.28
CA ASP A 89 26.28 -5.73 14.25
C ASP A 89 27.74 -5.90 13.78
N SER A 90 28.05 -7.04 13.16
CA SER A 90 29.35 -7.32 12.55
C SER A 90 29.66 -6.36 11.40
N ARG A 91 28.66 -6.05 10.56
CA ARG A 91 28.81 -5.09 9.47
C ARG A 91 28.96 -3.66 10.00
N LEU A 92 28.18 -3.26 11.01
CA LEU A 92 28.26 -1.93 11.63
C LEU A 92 29.66 -1.60 12.19
N GLN A 93 30.41 -2.61 12.66
CA GLN A 93 31.81 -2.43 13.07
C GLN A 93 32.77 -2.12 11.90
N GLU A 94 32.50 -2.60 10.69
CA GLU A 94 33.39 -2.43 9.53
C GLU A 94 33.12 -1.13 8.73
N ASN A 95 31.88 -0.64 8.69
CA ASN A 95 31.54 0.61 7.99
C ASN A 95 30.27 1.30 8.54
N PRO A 96 30.40 2.25 9.48
CA PRO A 96 29.25 2.89 10.16
C PRO A 96 28.23 3.54 9.21
N GLU A 97 28.68 4.01 8.05
CA GLU A 97 27.85 4.81 7.14
C GLU A 97 27.06 3.95 6.14
N GLY A 98 27.43 2.69 5.93
CA GLY A 98 26.90 1.84 4.85
C GLY A 98 25.98 0.66 5.25
N CYS A 99 25.67 0.47 6.53
CA CYS A 99 25.78 -0.90 7.06
C CYS A 99 24.56 -1.77 7.30
N LEU A 100 23.38 -1.45 6.77
CA LEU A 100 22.23 -2.35 6.92
C LEU A 100 21.59 -2.59 5.55
N SER A 101 21.61 -3.84 5.10
CA SER A 101 20.97 -4.25 3.85
C SER A 101 19.73 -5.06 4.19
N ILE A 102 18.55 -4.60 3.80
CA ILE A 102 17.27 -5.25 4.11
C ILE A 102 16.72 -5.97 2.88
N VAL A 103 16.31 -7.22 3.10
CA VAL A 103 15.61 -8.03 2.10
C VAL A 103 14.27 -7.36 1.74
N ARG A 104 14.01 -7.22 0.44
CA ARG A 104 12.85 -6.51 -0.13
C ARG A 104 11.54 -6.83 0.58
N GLU A 105 11.25 -8.10 0.77
CA GLU A 105 9.98 -8.59 1.31
C GLU A 105 9.73 -8.12 2.74
N LYS A 106 10.79 -7.93 3.54
CA LYS A 106 10.70 -7.45 4.93
C LYS A 106 10.18 -6.02 5.03
N LEU A 107 10.23 -5.25 3.94
CA LEU A 107 9.72 -3.88 3.89
C LEU A 107 8.19 -3.80 3.86
N TYR A 108 7.49 -4.92 3.65
CA TYR A 108 6.01 -4.92 3.60
C TYR A 108 5.34 -6.21 4.07
N LYS A 109 6.05 -7.34 4.17
CA LYS A 109 5.55 -8.59 4.78
C LYS A 109 5.92 -8.64 6.26
N GLY A 110 4.99 -9.14 7.08
CA GLY A 110 5.24 -9.38 8.52
C GLY A 110 5.19 -8.14 9.43
N ILE A 111 4.91 -6.95 8.90
CA ILE A 111 4.80 -5.72 9.70
C ILE A 111 3.51 -5.73 10.53
N SER A 112 3.64 -5.60 11.85
CA SER A 112 2.51 -5.41 12.76
C SER A 112 1.98 -3.98 12.67
N TRP A 113 0.99 -3.76 11.79
CA TRP A 113 0.41 -2.42 11.59
C TRP A 113 -0.33 -1.86 12.80
N VAL A 114 -0.76 -2.73 13.72
CA VAL A 114 -1.36 -2.32 15.00
C VAL A 114 -0.29 -1.73 15.93
N GLU A 115 0.92 -2.30 15.94
CA GLU A 115 2.06 -1.74 16.68
C GLU A 115 2.54 -0.43 16.06
N VAL A 116 2.58 -0.34 14.73
CA VAL A 116 2.88 0.91 14.03
C VAL A 116 1.85 1.99 14.37
N GLU A 117 0.56 1.67 14.34
CA GLU A 117 -0.51 2.59 14.74
C GLU A 117 -0.31 3.12 16.16
N ALA A 118 0.00 2.24 17.12
CA ALA A 118 0.21 2.62 18.51
C ALA A 118 1.39 3.61 18.67
N LYS A 119 2.42 3.51 17.82
CA LYS A 119 3.57 4.42 17.81
C LYS A 119 3.33 5.73 17.05
N VAL A 120 2.49 5.69 16.01
CA VAL A 120 2.14 6.89 15.22
C VAL A 120 1.12 7.76 15.96
N GLU A 121 0.21 7.13 16.71
CA GLU A 121 -0.83 7.72 17.57
C GLU A 121 -1.93 8.50 16.83
N THR A 122 -1.57 9.27 15.80
CA THR A 122 -2.48 10.19 15.11
C THR A 122 -3.23 9.58 13.93
N ARG A 123 -2.91 8.36 13.50
CA ARG A 123 -3.46 7.69 12.32
C ARG A 123 -3.73 6.22 12.60
N ASN A 124 -4.76 5.65 11.98
CA ASN A 124 -5.04 4.22 12.15
C ASN A 124 -4.09 3.34 11.32
N TRP A 125 -4.06 2.05 11.64
CA TRP A 125 -3.19 1.08 10.97
C TRP A 125 -3.38 1.00 9.45
N MET A 126 -4.61 1.19 8.93
CA MET A 126 -4.89 1.17 7.49
C MET A 126 -4.28 2.40 6.80
N GLN A 127 -4.41 3.58 7.43
CA GLN A 127 -3.80 4.82 6.96
C GLN A 127 -2.27 4.68 6.97
N CYS A 128 -1.69 4.14 8.05
CA CYS A 128 -0.26 3.87 8.17
C CYS A 128 0.23 2.94 7.06
N LYS A 129 -0.44 1.80 6.84
CA LYS A 129 -0.11 0.85 5.77
C LYS A 129 -0.18 1.47 4.38
N SER A 130 -1.23 2.23 4.10
CA SER A 130 -1.41 2.91 2.83
C SER A 130 -0.32 3.94 2.59
N LYS A 131 -0.01 4.78 3.60
CA LYS A 131 1.01 5.82 3.48
C LYS A 131 2.40 5.22 3.38
N TRP A 132 2.70 4.16 4.13
CA TRP A 132 3.97 3.44 4.00
C TRP A 132 4.13 2.85 2.60
N THR A 133 3.10 2.25 2.02
CA THR A 133 3.16 1.72 0.65
C THR A 133 3.51 2.81 -0.37
N GLU A 134 2.97 4.01 -0.21
CA GLU A 134 3.28 5.18 -1.05
C GLU A 134 4.76 5.61 -0.89
N ILE A 135 5.22 5.78 0.35
CA ILE A 135 6.61 6.16 0.67
C ILE A 135 7.58 5.11 0.13
N LEU A 136 7.32 3.85 0.44
CA LEU A 136 8.14 2.73 0.04
C LEU A 136 8.24 2.62 -1.48
N THR A 137 7.12 2.79 -2.20
CA THR A 137 7.15 2.80 -3.67
C THR A 137 8.07 3.90 -4.19
N LYS A 138 7.97 5.13 -3.65
CA LYS A 138 8.84 6.25 -4.06
C LYS A 138 10.31 5.93 -3.79
N ARG A 139 10.63 5.32 -2.65
CA ARG A 139 12.01 4.99 -2.26
C ARG A 139 12.59 3.85 -3.10
N MET A 140 11.82 2.78 -3.32
CA MET A 140 12.25 1.66 -4.15
C MET A 140 12.49 2.05 -5.61
N THR A 141 11.70 2.99 -6.15
CA THR A 141 11.91 3.47 -7.54
C THR A 141 12.95 4.58 -7.67
N ASN A 142 13.59 5.00 -6.57
CA ASN A 142 14.45 6.19 -6.49
C ASN A 142 13.73 7.45 -7.01
N GLY A 143 12.45 7.61 -6.69
CA GLY A 143 11.62 8.73 -7.12
C GLY A 143 11.19 8.70 -8.59
N ARG A 144 11.60 7.68 -9.37
CA ARG A 144 11.22 7.56 -10.78
C ARG A 144 9.74 7.24 -10.92
N ASP A 145 9.10 7.88 -11.90
CA ASP A 145 7.71 7.60 -12.25
C ASP A 145 7.61 6.38 -13.19
N VAL A 146 7.50 5.21 -12.58
CA VAL A 146 7.37 3.91 -13.25
C VAL A 146 5.98 3.69 -13.89
N TYR A 147 5.01 4.55 -13.62
CA TYR A 147 3.63 4.37 -14.09
C TYR A 147 3.01 5.67 -14.63
N ARG A 148 3.77 6.43 -15.42
CA ARG A 148 3.30 7.58 -16.20
C ARG A 148 3.67 7.44 -17.67
N GLY A 149 2.94 8.11 -18.54
CA GLY A 149 3.42 8.34 -19.90
C GLY A 149 3.48 7.06 -20.74
N VAL A 150 4.65 6.79 -21.32
CA VAL A 150 4.97 5.57 -22.06
C VAL A 150 5.13 4.39 -21.10
N ASN A 151 5.79 4.58 -19.95
CA ASN A 151 5.97 3.58 -18.89
C ASN A 151 4.63 3.00 -18.42
N ALA A 152 3.61 3.85 -18.23
CA ALA A 152 2.27 3.40 -17.84
C ALA A 152 1.61 2.47 -18.85
N LEU A 153 1.82 2.71 -20.16
CA LEU A 153 1.26 1.87 -21.21
C LEU A 153 2.03 0.54 -21.28
N GLN A 154 3.36 0.61 -21.23
CA GLN A 154 4.20 -0.58 -21.21
C GLN A 154 3.91 -1.47 -20.00
N ALA A 155 3.82 -0.89 -18.79
CA ALA A 155 3.49 -1.62 -17.57
C ALA A 155 2.13 -2.32 -17.64
N LYS A 156 1.12 -1.68 -18.25
CA LYS A 156 -0.20 -2.32 -18.48
C LYS A 156 -0.11 -3.49 -19.45
N ILE A 157 0.62 -3.32 -20.55
CA ILE A 157 0.81 -4.37 -21.57
C ILE A 157 1.51 -5.56 -20.95
N ASN A 158 2.67 -5.34 -20.31
CA ASN A 158 3.44 -6.39 -19.65
C ASN A 158 2.61 -7.12 -18.58
N LEU A 159 1.83 -6.38 -17.79
CA LEU A 159 0.98 -6.96 -16.75
C LEU A 159 -0.11 -7.87 -17.35
N ILE A 160 -0.77 -7.45 -18.43
CA ILE A 160 -1.80 -8.27 -19.10
C ILE A 160 -1.17 -9.52 -19.72
N GLU A 161 -0.07 -9.36 -20.45
CA GLU A 161 0.62 -10.49 -21.09
C GLU A 161 1.05 -11.52 -20.04
N ARG A 162 1.68 -11.06 -18.95
CA ARG A 162 2.16 -11.94 -17.89
C ARG A 162 1.02 -12.63 -17.13
N LEU A 163 -0.09 -11.92 -16.85
CA LEU A 163 -1.26 -12.51 -16.22
C LEU A 163 -1.92 -13.58 -17.10
N TYR A 164 -1.97 -13.36 -18.42
CA TYR A 164 -2.49 -14.33 -19.37
C TYR A 164 -1.60 -15.56 -19.47
N GLU A 165 -0.28 -15.40 -19.48
CA GLU A 165 0.69 -16.51 -19.48
C GLU A 165 0.61 -17.38 -18.22
N ILE A 166 0.39 -16.76 -17.05
CA ILE A 166 0.26 -17.48 -15.78
C ILE A 166 -0.99 -18.39 -15.78
N ASN A 167 -2.06 -17.97 -16.47
CA ASN A 167 -3.27 -18.76 -16.72
C ASN A 167 -3.83 -19.49 -15.48
N VAL A 168 -4.07 -18.71 -14.41
CA VAL A 168 -4.64 -19.21 -13.14
C VAL A 168 -6.14 -18.91 -13.05
N GLU A 169 -6.84 -19.72 -12.25
CA GLU A 169 -8.29 -19.62 -12.04
C GLU A 169 -8.67 -18.53 -11.04
N ASP A 170 -7.77 -18.20 -10.10
CA ASP A 170 -8.03 -17.22 -9.03
C ASP A 170 -6.86 -16.26 -8.82
N ALA A 171 -7.19 -15.01 -8.48
CA ALA A 171 -6.20 -13.96 -8.21
C ALA A 171 -5.30 -14.23 -6.98
N ASN A 172 -5.70 -15.14 -6.09
CA ASN A 172 -4.93 -15.57 -4.91
C ASN A 172 -3.79 -16.54 -5.27
N GLU A 173 -3.86 -17.20 -6.41
CA GLU A 173 -2.82 -18.12 -6.91
C GLU A 173 -1.67 -17.38 -7.59
N ILE A 174 -1.83 -16.07 -7.79
CA ILE A 174 -0.84 -15.23 -8.44
C ILE A 174 0.27 -14.88 -7.47
N ASP A 175 1.51 -15.16 -7.87
CA ASP A 175 2.67 -14.57 -7.24
C ASP A 175 2.83 -13.10 -7.66
N TRP A 176 2.25 -12.22 -6.85
CA TRP A 176 2.33 -10.78 -7.06
C TRP A 176 3.75 -10.21 -6.86
N GLU A 177 4.70 -10.97 -6.31
CA GLU A 177 6.12 -10.57 -6.29
C GLU A 177 6.76 -10.70 -7.65
N ASP A 178 6.55 -11.82 -8.35
CA ASP A 178 7.04 -12.01 -9.72
C ASP A 178 6.49 -10.91 -10.64
N LEU A 179 5.18 -10.66 -10.53
CA LEU A 179 4.52 -9.61 -11.31
C LEU A 179 5.04 -8.20 -11.00
N ALA A 180 5.54 -7.93 -9.80
CA ALA A 180 6.13 -6.63 -9.49
C ALA A 180 7.28 -6.30 -10.44
N GLY A 181 8.07 -7.30 -10.83
CA GLY A 181 9.17 -7.14 -11.78
C GLY A 181 8.79 -6.67 -13.17
N THR A 182 7.54 -6.88 -13.59
CA THR A 182 7.04 -6.39 -14.88
C THR A 182 6.90 -4.86 -14.94
N ILE A 183 6.78 -4.21 -13.77
CA ILE A 183 6.65 -2.76 -13.59
C ILE A 183 7.96 -2.13 -13.11
N GLY A 184 8.71 -2.85 -12.27
CA GLY A 184 10.02 -2.46 -11.74
C GLY A 184 10.13 -2.62 -10.22
N ASP A 185 10.92 -1.77 -9.58
CA ASP A 185 11.10 -1.77 -8.12
C ASP A 185 9.88 -1.19 -7.37
N VAL A 186 8.77 -1.94 -7.36
CA VAL A 186 7.53 -1.59 -6.65
C VAL A 186 7.06 -2.71 -5.71
N PRO A 187 6.33 -2.41 -4.62
CA PRO A 187 5.70 -3.43 -3.78
C PRO A 187 4.57 -4.19 -4.51
N PRO A 188 4.28 -5.46 -4.18
CA PRO A 188 3.17 -6.23 -4.76
C PRO A 188 1.80 -5.54 -4.64
N SER A 189 1.54 -4.90 -3.50
CA SER A 189 0.30 -4.15 -3.26
C SER A 189 0.10 -3.00 -4.26
N TYR A 190 1.19 -2.41 -4.76
CA TYR A 190 1.14 -1.40 -5.81
C TYR A 190 0.63 -2.02 -7.12
N VAL A 191 1.17 -3.18 -7.51
CA VAL A 191 0.78 -3.89 -8.74
C VAL A 191 -0.66 -4.34 -8.66
N GLN A 192 -1.10 -4.90 -7.52
CA GLN A 192 -2.49 -5.26 -7.28
C GLN A 192 -3.43 -4.05 -7.43
N ALA A 193 -3.05 -2.89 -6.88
CA ALA A 193 -3.82 -1.66 -7.04
C ALA A 193 -3.87 -1.17 -8.50
N LYS A 194 -2.79 -1.34 -9.28
CA LYS A 194 -2.78 -1.03 -10.72
C LYS A 194 -3.64 -2.00 -11.52
N PHE A 195 -3.55 -3.30 -11.22
CA PHE A 195 -4.40 -4.32 -11.83
C PHE A 195 -5.88 -4.05 -11.55
N TYR A 196 -6.24 -3.76 -10.30
CA TYR A 196 -7.61 -3.43 -9.93
C TYR A 196 -8.14 -2.25 -10.75
N LYS A 197 -7.35 -1.17 -10.87
CA LYS A 197 -7.73 -0.02 -11.70
C LYS A 197 -7.87 -0.40 -13.17
N LEU A 198 -6.92 -1.15 -13.72
CA LEU A 198 -6.95 -1.63 -15.10
C LEU A 198 -8.23 -2.43 -15.38
N LYS A 199 -8.49 -3.45 -14.56
CA LYS A 199 -9.72 -4.26 -14.58
C LYS A 199 -10.97 -3.38 -14.55
N ALA A 200 -11.07 -2.49 -13.56
CA ALA A 200 -12.25 -1.64 -13.38
C ALA A 200 -12.50 -0.66 -14.53
N THR A 201 -11.44 -0.22 -15.23
CA THR A 201 -11.55 0.72 -16.35
C THR A 201 -11.73 0.07 -17.71
N CYS A 202 -11.18 -1.13 -17.90
CA CYS A 202 -11.08 -1.75 -19.22
C CYS A 202 -12.07 -2.92 -19.40
N VAL A 203 -12.58 -3.52 -18.33
CA VAL A 203 -13.46 -4.68 -18.42
C VAL A 203 -14.89 -4.29 -18.06
N PRO A 204 -15.83 -4.29 -19.04
CA PRO A 204 -17.23 -4.02 -18.79
C PRO A 204 -17.85 -5.06 -17.86
N SER A 205 -18.66 -4.60 -16.90
CA SER A 205 -19.38 -5.47 -15.95
C SER A 205 -18.49 -6.52 -15.27
N TRP A 206 -17.24 -6.18 -14.96
CA TRP A 206 -16.24 -7.10 -14.40
C TRP A 206 -16.69 -7.79 -13.11
N GLN A 207 -17.65 -7.22 -12.36
CA GLN A 207 -18.21 -7.84 -11.16
C GLN A 207 -19.01 -9.13 -11.46
N ARG A 208 -19.41 -9.34 -12.72
CA ARG A 208 -20.17 -10.51 -13.17
C ARG A 208 -19.31 -11.50 -13.96
N LYS A 209 -18.00 -11.29 -13.98
CA LYS A 209 -17.04 -12.13 -14.70
C LYS A 209 -16.14 -12.85 -13.70
N THR A 210 -15.77 -14.08 -14.04
CA THR A 210 -14.73 -14.85 -13.38
C THR A 210 -13.35 -14.23 -13.63
N PHE A 211 -12.35 -14.65 -12.86
CA PHE A 211 -11.01 -14.13 -13.04
C PHE A 211 -10.43 -14.45 -14.45
N PRO A 212 -10.54 -15.68 -14.99
CA PRO A 212 -10.12 -15.97 -16.36
C PRO A 212 -10.84 -15.11 -17.41
N GLU A 213 -12.17 -14.98 -17.34
CA GLU A 213 -12.94 -14.15 -18.29
C GLU A 213 -12.52 -12.67 -18.28
N ILE A 214 -12.04 -12.18 -17.13
CA ILE A 214 -11.49 -10.83 -16.99
C ILE A 214 -10.13 -10.73 -17.69
N ILE A 215 -9.26 -11.73 -17.48
CA ILE A 215 -7.93 -11.78 -18.09
C ILE A 215 -8.04 -11.97 -19.61
N ASP A 216 -8.90 -12.86 -20.10
CA ASP A 216 -9.19 -13.06 -21.52
C ASP A 216 -9.67 -11.76 -22.17
N HIS A 217 -10.64 -11.07 -21.56
CA HIS A 217 -11.10 -9.78 -22.08
C HIS A 217 -9.98 -8.72 -22.11
N LEU A 218 -9.15 -8.68 -21.07
CA LEU A 218 -8.00 -7.77 -21.06
C LEU A 218 -7.01 -8.11 -22.19
N TYR A 219 -6.74 -9.39 -22.44
CA TYR A 219 -5.81 -9.85 -23.45
C TYR A 219 -6.35 -9.67 -24.88
N GLU A 220 -7.57 -10.13 -25.15
CA GLU A 220 -8.13 -10.13 -26.50
C GLU A 220 -8.60 -8.74 -26.94
N THR A 221 -9.20 -7.96 -26.03
CA THR A 221 -9.83 -6.68 -26.37
C THR A 221 -9.00 -5.47 -25.96
N SER A 222 -8.45 -5.47 -24.73
CA SER A 222 -7.79 -4.27 -24.19
C SER A 222 -6.33 -4.15 -24.63
N LEU A 223 -5.61 -5.28 -24.74
CA LEU A 223 -4.19 -5.32 -25.08
C LEU A 223 -3.88 -4.73 -26.46
N PRO A 224 -4.63 -5.04 -27.55
CA PRO A 224 -4.34 -4.46 -28.87
C PRO A 224 -4.47 -2.94 -28.87
N LEU A 225 -5.50 -2.41 -28.22
CA LEU A 225 -5.74 -0.97 -28.08
C LEU A 225 -4.62 -0.27 -27.29
N LEU A 226 -4.08 -0.94 -26.26
CA LEU A 226 -2.95 -0.45 -25.48
C LEU A 226 -1.66 -0.46 -26.30
N LYS A 227 -1.39 -1.52 -27.06
CA LYS A 227 -0.23 -1.62 -27.97
C LYS A 227 -0.26 -0.54 -29.06
N GLU A 228 -1.42 -0.29 -29.66
CA GLU A 228 -1.58 0.78 -30.64
C GLU A 228 -1.33 2.17 -30.02
N LYS A 229 -1.89 2.43 -28.82
CA LYS A 229 -1.64 3.67 -28.07
C LYS A 229 -0.17 3.83 -27.68
N LEU A 230 0.51 2.75 -27.33
CA LEU A 230 1.93 2.75 -27.02
C LEU A 230 2.73 3.17 -28.25
N LYS A 231 2.50 2.53 -29.40
CA LYS A 231 3.16 2.84 -30.68
C LYS A 231 3.06 4.34 -31.02
N LYS A 232 1.84 4.89 -31.02
CA LYS A 232 1.58 6.32 -31.27
C LYS A 232 2.29 7.26 -30.29
N LYS A 233 2.52 6.82 -29.05
CA LYS A 233 3.15 7.64 -28.01
C LYS A 233 4.67 7.56 -28.08
N VAL A 234 5.22 6.39 -28.40
CA VAL A 234 6.64 6.18 -28.66
C VAL A 234 7.11 6.99 -29.87
N GLU A 235 6.33 7.00 -30.95
CA GLU A 235 6.60 7.82 -32.14
C GLU A 235 6.68 9.33 -31.80
N LYS A 236 5.91 9.81 -30.81
CA LYS A 236 5.85 11.22 -30.42
C LYS A 236 6.87 11.65 -29.37
N ARG A 237 7.25 10.75 -28.45
CA ARG A 237 8.03 11.09 -27.24
C ARG A 237 9.28 10.24 -27.03
N GLY A 238 9.56 9.32 -27.95
CA GLY A 238 10.62 8.33 -27.81
C GLY A 238 10.21 7.12 -26.97
N ALA A 239 11.01 6.06 -27.06
CA ALA A 239 10.82 4.84 -26.29
C ALA A 239 11.20 5.05 -24.82
N ALA A 240 10.49 4.36 -23.94
CA ALA A 240 10.88 4.27 -22.54
C ALA A 240 12.01 3.26 -22.37
N PRO A 241 12.97 3.49 -21.45
CA PRO A 241 13.87 2.45 -21.00
C PRO A 241 13.06 1.26 -20.45
N PRO A 242 13.55 0.01 -20.64
CA PRO A 242 12.92 -1.15 -20.03
C PRO A 242 12.91 -1.00 -18.50
N PRO A 243 11.90 -1.58 -17.81
CA PRO A 243 11.88 -1.59 -16.35
C PRO A 243 13.14 -2.28 -15.83
N ALA A 244 13.78 -1.66 -14.84
CA ALA A 244 14.93 -2.26 -14.18
C ALA A 244 14.51 -3.54 -13.45
N ALA A 245 15.40 -4.55 -13.46
CA ALA A 245 15.18 -5.77 -12.70
C ALA A 245 14.98 -5.45 -11.21
N PRO A 246 14.02 -6.08 -10.53
CA PRO A 246 13.78 -5.85 -9.10
C PRO A 246 15.02 -6.12 -8.25
N ARG A 247 15.37 -5.15 -7.41
CA ARG A 247 16.37 -5.32 -6.37
C ARG A 247 15.82 -6.27 -5.31
N ARG A 248 16.64 -7.26 -4.95
CA ARG A 248 16.36 -8.21 -3.86
C ARG A 248 16.65 -7.61 -2.49
N VAL A 249 17.58 -6.65 -2.43
CA VAL A 249 18.06 -6.04 -1.20
C VAL A 249 18.15 -4.53 -1.37
N PHE A 250 17.79 -3.79 -0.34
CA PHE A 250 17.87 -2.33 -0.29
C PHE A 250 18.77 -1.91 0.87
N LEU A 251 19.48 -0.79 0.73
CA LEU A 251 20.17 -0.20 1.86
C LEU A 251 19.14 0.46 2.79
N PHE A 252 19.32 0.29 4.09
CA PHE A 252 18.41 0.81 5.10
C PHE A 252 18.30 2.34 5.02
N ARG A 253 19.42 3.04 4.84
CA ARG A 253 19.45 4.51 4.64
C ARG A 253 18.64 4.98 3.43
N ASP A 254 18.59 4.20 2.35
CA ASP A 254 17.82 4.54 1.15
C ASP A 254 16.31 4.42 1.42
N ILE A 255 15.92 3.57 2.38
CA ILE A 255 14.52 3.30 2.71
C ILE A 255 14.04 4.04 3.95
N PHE A 256 14.91 4.35 4.91
CA PHE A 256 14.61 4.96 6.21
C PHE A 256 15.43 6.24 6.38
N HIS A 257 15.00 7.29 5.68
CA HIS A 257 15.48 8.66 5.88
C HIS A 257 14.29 9.58 6.13
N CYS A 258 14.54 10.75 6.70
CA CYS A 258 13.57 11.85 6.66
C CYS A 258 13.89 12.66 5.40
N ASP A 259 12.87 13.05 4.64
CA ASP A 259 13.04 14.00 3.55
C ASP A 259 13.28 15.37 4.24
N ASP A 260 14.52 15.65 4.67
CA ASP A 260 14.98 16.97 5.07
C ASP A 260 15.47 17.67 3.81
N ASP A 261 14.67 18.60 3.28
CA ASP A 261 15.18 19.73 2.50
C ASP A 261 14.09 20.80 2.28
N SER A 262 14.33 21.96 2.90
CA SER A 262 14.19 23.30 2.34
C SER A 262 13.02 23.59 1.38
N ASP A 263 11.81 23.73 1.94
CA ASP A 263 10.93 24.80 1.45
C ASP A 263 11.39 26.09 2.15
N ASP A 264 12.55 26.62 1.73
CA ASP A 264 12.90 28.00 2.05
C ASP A 264 11.91 28.88 1.30
N ASP A 265 11.01 29.46 2.07
CA ASP A 265 10.12 30.55 1.67
C ASP A 265 10.99 31.78 1.39
N GLY A 266 11.68 31.75 0.25
CA GLY A 266 12.52 32.82 -0.26
C GLY A 266 11.77 33.69 -1.25
N GLY A 267 10.63 34.25 -0.85
CA GLY A 267 10.09 35.42 -1.52
C GLY A 267 11.07 36.59 -1.39
N GLY A 268 11.75 36.97 -2.48
CA GLY A 268 12.71 38.07 -2.44
C GLY A 268 13.30 38.48 -3.79
N GLY A 269 12.50 39.18 -4.61
CA GLY A 269 12.93 40.39 -5.33
C GLY A 269 13.87 40.33 -6.55
N GLN A 270 13.47 41.15 -7.55
CA GLN A 270 14.24 41.75 -8.66
C GLN A 270 14.52 40.83 -9.86
N SER A 271 14.29 41.23 -11.12
CA SER A 271 14.03 42.54 -11.74
C SER A 271 12.88 42.50 -12.75
#